data_AF-C3ZX07-F1
#
_entry.id   AF-C3ZX07-F1
#
_cell.length_a   1.000
_cell.length_b   1.000
_cell.length_c   1.000
_cell.angle_alpha   90.00
_cell.angle_beta   90.00
_cell.angle_gamma   90.00
#
_symmetry.space_group_name_H-M   'P 1'
#
loop_
_entity.id
_entity.type
_entity.pdbx_description
1 polymer ?
#
loop_
_entity_poly.entity_id
_entity_poly.type
_entity_poly.pdbx_seq_one_letter_code
_entity_poly.pdbx_strand_id
1 'polypeptide(L)'
;YPYGPGTADILDPAADDGTPGEQSLSTPFPLFGNTYNSLYVNTNGAISFGGAVTCVTTAAFPVTDNRVIAAFFTDIQTDHTGHIYHRETVDADVLARATLDIRTAFPADNGGFVATWTYIATWHEVGMKGVTGDGLNLRSTFQLVLVTDGCKSFVLFNYDQIQFLQSGSSGGNGTNGTGPNPAQVGINGGDGTHYTIHPYSRTTNLYNLPTWTDPAVSGPAGRWYRRTDQ
;
A
#
# COMPACT_ATOMS: atom_id res chain seq x y z
N TYR A 1 -6.78 8.20 5.78
CA TYR A 1 -8.18 7.80 5.99
C TYR A 1 -8.31 7.18 7.37
N PRO A 2 -9.46 7.29 8.05
CA PRO A 2 -9.61 6.75 9.40
C PRO A 2 -9.31 5.25 9.44
N TYR A 3 -8.65 4.76 10.48
CA TYR A 3 -8.34 3.36 10.68
C TYR A 3 -8.19 3.06 12.18
N GLY A 4 -8.17 1.78 12.54
CA GLY A 4 -7.91 1.31 13.89
C GLY A 4 -9.13 1.35 14.82
N PRO A 5 -8.93 1.34 16.15
CA PRO A 5 -10.01 1.31 17.13
C PRO A 5 -11.07 2.39 16.90
N GLY A 6 -12.35 2.02 16.95
CA GLY A 6 -13.47 2.91 16.65
C GLY A 6 -13.88 2.93 15.18
N THR A 7 -13.16 2.19 14.32
CA THR A 7 -13.61 1.84 12.97
C THR A 7 -13.99 0.36 12.92
N ALA A 8 -14.71 -0.06 11.87
CA ALA A 8 -15.03 -1.47 11.63
C ALA A 8 -13.88 -2.23 10.95
N ASP A 9 -12.63 -1.87 11.27
CA ASP A 9 -11.44 -2.52 10.72
C ASP A 9 -11.29 -3.95 11.22
N ILE A 10 -10.90 -4.83 10.30
CA ILE A 10 -10.30 -6.11 10.61
C ILE A 10 -8.88 -5.81 11.11
N LEU A 11 -8.54 -6.34 12.28
CA LEU A 11 -7.19 -6.37 12.80
C LEU A 11 -6.58 -7.72 12.42
N ASP A 12 -5.52 -7.70 11.63
CA ASP A 12 -4.79 -8.92 11.32
C ASP A 12 -4.16 -9.52 12.58
N PRO A 13 -4.13 -10.86 12.70
CA PRO A 13 -3.36 -11.49 13.75
C PRO A 13 -1.89 -11.10 13.62
N ALA A 14 -1.22 -10.91 14.76
CA ALA A 14 0.21 -10.70 14.78
C ALA A 14 0.90 -11.91 14.10
N ALA A 15 1.62 -11.64 13.01
CA ALA A 15 2.18 -12.67 12.15
C ALA A 15 3.47 -12.20 11.48
N ASP A 16 4.25 -13.17 11.06
CA ASP A 16 5.35 -13.05 10.10
C ASP A 16 4.91 -13.83 8.85
N ASP A 17 4.92 -13.19 7.68
CA ASP A 17 4.43 -13.74 6.41
C ASP A 17 2.95 -14.19 6.41
N GLY A 18 2.13 -13.64 7.31
CA GLY A 18 0.69 -13.88 7.36
C GLY A 18 -0.09 -13.09 6.30
N THR A 19 -1.12 -13.72 5.73
CA THR A 19 -2.27 -13.01 5.16
C THR A 19 -3.50 -13.47 5.94
N PRO A 20 -4.48 -12.60 6.23
CA PRO A 20 -5.74 -13.01 6.86
C PRO A 20 -6.59 -13.92 5.96
N GLY A 21 -6.06 -14.33 4.79
CA GLY A 21 -6.78 -15.02 3.73
C GLY A 21 -7.34 -14.06 2.70
N GLU A 22 -8.03 -14.63 1.71
CA GLU A 22 -8.68 -13.88 0.63
C GLU A 22 -9.84 -13.02 1.17
N GLN A 23 -9.87 -11.76 0.78
CA GLN A 23 -10.92 -10.81 1.12
C GLN A 23 -11.82 -10.63 -0.10
N SER A 24 -13.07 -11.09 -0.03
CA SER A 24 -14.06 -10.83 -1.08
C SER A 24 -14.47 -9.36 -1.08
N LEU A 25 -14.70 -8.78 -2.26
CA LEU A 25 -15.10 -7.39 -2.45
C LEU A 25 -16.57 -7.33 -2.88
N SER A 26 -17.37 -6.45 -2.27
CA SER A 26 -18.74 -6.20 -2.72
C SER A 26 -18.81 -5.47 -4.06
N THR A 27 -17.76 -4.74 -4.42
CA THR A 27 -17.58 -4.09 -5.72
C THR A 27 -16.26 -4.55 -6.34
N PRO A 28 -16.27 -5.07 -7.58
CA PRO A 28 -15.04 -5.48 -8.25
C PRO A 28 -14.08 -4.30 -8.42
N PHE A 29 -12.79 -4.51 -8.22
CA PHE A 29 -11.76 -3.49 -8.38
C PHE A 29 -11.06 -3.65 -9.74
N PRO A 30 -11.14 -2.64 -10.63
CA PRO A 30 -10.36 -2.62 -11.86
C PRO A 30 -8.86 -2.42 -11.62
N LEU A 31 -8.00 -3.18 -12.31
CA LEU A 31 -6.54 -2.99 -12.32
C LEU A 31 -5.96 -3.46 -13.66
N PHE A 32 -5.33 -2.53 -14.39
CA PHE A 32 -4.72 -2.70 -15.71
C PHE A 32 -5.60 -3.50 -16.68
N GLY A 33 -6.82 -3.00 -16.92
CA GLY A 33 -7.80 -3.62 -17.82
C GLY A 33 -8.47 -4.91 -17.31
N ASN A 34 -8.04 -5.46 -16.16
CA ASN A 34 -8.68 -6.60 -15.52
C ASN A 34 -9.59 -6.13 -14.37
N THR A 35 -10.50 -6.99 -13.92
CA THR A 35 -11.35 -6.74 -12.75
C THR A 35 -11.19 -7.87 -11.74
N TYR A 36 -11.12 -7.52 -10.46
CA TYR A 36 -10.90 -8.47 -9.37
C TYR A 36 -12.01 -8.39 -8.34
N ASN A 37 -12.56 -9.55 -7.97
CA ASN A 37 -13.62 -9.67 -6.96
C ASN A 37 -13.08 -9.96 -5.56
N SER A 38 -11.75 -10.07 -5.44
CA SER A 38 -11.05 -10.36 -4.20
C SER A 38 -9.67 -9.75 -4.20
N LEU A 39 -9.12 -9.57 -3.00
CA LEU A 39 -7.75 -9.15 -2.78
C LEU A 39 -7.16 -9.85 -1.55
N TYR A 40 -5.85 -9.71 -1.39
CA TYR A 40 -5.10 -10.21 -0.24
C TYR A 40 -4.28 -9.07 0.34
N VAL A 41 -4.53 -8.74 1.61
CA VAL A 41 -3.68 -7.83 2.39
C VAL A 41 -2.48 -8.63 2.86
N ASN A 42 -1.28 -8.12 2.60
CA ASN A 42 -0.04 -8.79 2.92
C ASN A 42 0.74 -8.04 4.01
N THR A 43 1.28 -8.80 4.97
CA THR A 43 2.06 -8.26 6.09
C THR A 43 3.22 -7.37 5.64
N ASN A 44 3.84 -7.72 4.51
CA ASN A 44 5.00 -7.04 3.91
C ASN A 44 4.65 -5.73 3.19
N GLY A 45 3.52 -5.08 3.50
CA GLY A 45 3.26 -3.72 3.01
C GLY A 45 2.64 -3.64 1.61
N ALA A 46 1.83 -4.63 1.24
CA ALA A 46 1.25 -4.72 -0.09
C ALA A 46 -0.18 -5.29 -0.12
N ILE A 47 -0.92 -4.99 -1.18
CA ILE A 47 -2.19 -5.65 -1.55
C ILE A 47 -1.99 -6.38 -2.86
N SER A 48 -2.40 -7.64 -2.93
CA SER A 48 -2.29 -8.47 -4.15
C SER A 48 -3.64 -8.99 -4.65
N PHE A 49 -3.67 -9.33 -5.94
CA PHE A 49 -4.89 -9.74 -6.66
C PHE A 49 -4.69 -11.04 -7.42
N GLY A 50 -5.74 -11.89 -7.46
CA GLY A 50 -5.70 -13.19 -8.14
C GLY A 50 -4.85 -14.27 -7.46
N GLY A 51 -4.17 -13.94 -6.36
CA GLY A 51 -3.43 -14.85 -5.53
C GLY A 51 -2.66 -14.10 -4.44
N ALA A 52 -2.43 -14.76 -3.31
CA ALA A 52 -1.62 -14.20 -2.23
C ALA A 52 -0.16 -14.13 -2.65
N VAL A 53 0.48 -13.00 -2.36
CA VAL A 53 1.94 -12.88 -2.37
C VAL A 53 2.45 -13.37 -1.02
N THR A 54 3.38 -14.33 -1.00
CA THR A 54 3.89 -14.95 0.23
C THR A 54 5.35 -14.61 0.53
N CYS A 55 6.02 -13.89 -0.37
CA CYS A 55 7.41 -13.48 -0.21
C CYS A 55 7.66 -12.15 -0.92
N VAL A 56 8.57 -11.34 -0.38
CA VAL A 56 9.01 -10.10 -1.01
C VAL A 56 9.74 -10.42 -2.31
N THR A 57 9.31 -9.83 -3.42
CA THR A 57 10.03 -9.96 -4.68
C THR A 57 11.34 -9.19 -4.62
N THR A 58 12.46 -9.90 -4.76
CA THR A 58 13.79 -9.26 -4.81
C THR A 58 14.00 -8.46 -6.11
N ALA A 59 13.31 -8.83 -7.19
CA ALA A 59 13.32 -8.15 -8.48
C ALA A 59 12.48 -6.86 -8.47
N ALA A 60 12.93 -5.84 -9.19
CA ALA A 60 12.16 -4.61 -9.37
C ALA A 60 11.03 -4.86 -10.37
N PHE A 61 9.84 -4.30 -10.11
CA PHE A 61 8.77 -4.24 -11.10
C PHE A 61 9.23 -3.60 -12.42
N PRO A 62 8.72 -4.08 -13.57
CA PRO A 62 7.67 -5.09 -13.67
C PRO A 62 8.17 -6.52 -13.49
N VAL A 63 7.34 -7.36 -12.85
CA VAL A 63 7.57 -8.82 -12.76
C VAL A 63 6.32 -9.56 -13.22
N THR A 64 6.48 -10.79 -13.71
CA THR A 64 5.34 -11.64 -14.11
C THR A 64 4.72 -12.35 -12.91
N ASP A 65 3.46 -12.78 -13.06
CA ASP A 65 2.74 -13.62 -12.09
C ASP A 65 2.52 -13.02 -10.70
N ASN A 66 2.72 -11.71 -10.56
CA ASN A 66 2.51 -10.99 -9.31
C ASN A 66 1.71 -9.71 -9.56
N ARG A 67 0.41 -9.70 -9.28
CA ARG A 67 -0.43 -8.49 -9.38
C ARG A 67 -0.49 -7.83 -8.02
N VAL A 68 0.22 -6.72 -7.84
CA VAL A 68 0.43 -6.15 -6.51
C VAL A 68 0.47 -4.63 -6.54
N ILE A 69 -0.18 -4.03 -5.55
CA ILE A 69 -0.03 -2.64 -5.17
C ILE A 69 0.84 -2.63 -3.92
N ALA A 70 2.10 -2.23 -4.09
CA ALA A 70 3.13 -2.21 -3.07
C ALA A 70 3.19 -0.82 -2.42
N ALA A 71 2.66 -0.69 -1.20
CA ALA A 71 2.73 0.54 -0.43
C ALA A 71 4.15 0.81 0.06
N PHE A 72 4.76 -0.23 0.62
CA PHE A 72 6.13 -0.25 1.10
C PHE A 72 6.56 -1.70 1.21
N PHE A 73 6.92 -2.30 0.08
CA PHE A 73 7.10 -3.73 -0.02
C PHE A 73 8.50 -4.16 0.44
N THR A 74 8.56 -4.58 1.69
CA THR A 74 9.73 -5.14 2.37
C THR A 74 9.26 -6.09 3.46
N ASP A 75 10.19 -6.87 3.98
CA ASP A 75 9.92 -7.95 4.91
C ASP A 75 9.62 -7.39 6.32
N ILE A 76 8.34 -7.36 6.68
CA ILE A 76 7.79 -6.69 7.85
C ILE A 76 7.32 -7.77 8.83
N GLN A 77 7.53 -7.52 10.13
CA GLN A 77 7.02 -8.38 11.19
C GLN A 77 6.09 -7.58 12.11
N THR A 78 4.96 -8.18 12.50
CA THR A 78 3.98 -7.58 13.42
C THR A 78 3.87 -8.32 14.76
N ASP A 79 4.71 -9.34 14.97
CA ASP A 79 4.77 -10.17 16.17
C ASP A 79 5.30 -9.44 17.42
N HIS A 80 6.17 -8.44 17.22
CA HIS A 80 6.77 -7.65 18.32
C HIS A 80 6.24 -6.22 18.40
N THR A 81 5.63 -5.69 17.33
CA THR A 81 5.15 -4.30 17.27
C THR A 81 4.16 -4.08 16.14
N GLY A 82 3.33 -3.06 16.30
CA GLY A 82 2.49 -2.54 15.24
C GLY A 82 1.31 -3.44 14.92
N HIS A 83 0.46 -2.92 14.03
CA HIS A 83 -0.81 -3.54 13.68
C HIS A 83 -1.11 -3.31 12.21
N ILE A 84 -1.79 -4.26 11.60
CA ILE A 84 -2.35 -4.09 10.26
C ILE A 84 -3.86 -4.03 10.41
N TYR A 85 -4.42 -2.89 10.00
CA TYR A 85 -5.85 -2.64 10.00
C TYR A 85 -6.34 -2.54 8.58
N HIS A 86 -7.39 -3.28 8.24
CA HIS A 86 -7.96 -3.16 6.91
C HIS A 86 -9.48 -3.32 6.90
N ARG A 87 -10.13 -2.66 5.95
CA ARG A 87 -11.56 -2.83 5.69
C ARG A 87 -11.95 -2.43 4.30
N GLU A 88 -13.00 -3.07 3.83
CA GLU A 88 -13.90 -2.51 2.84
C GLU A 88 -14.85 -1.52 3.52
N THR A 89 -15.17 -0.40 2.86
CA THR A 89 -16.19 0.54 3.35
C THR A 89 -16.90 1.29 2.24
N VAL A 90 -18.19 1.50 2.46
CA VAL A 90 -19.11 2.34 1.68
C VAL A 90 -19.68 3.48 2.52
N ASP A 91 -19.02 3.81 3.63
CA ASP A 91 -19.38 4.92 4.51
C ASP A 91 -19.43 6.25 3.74
N ALA A 92 -20.53 7.00 3.89
CA ALA A 92 -20.81 8.17 3.06
C ALA A 92 -19.73 9.27 3.21
N ASP A 93 -19.19 9.47 4.40
CA ASP A 93 -18.17 10.49 4.65
C ASP A 93 -16.82 10.07 4.05
N VAL A 94 -16.50 8.78 4.12
CA VAL A 94 -15.32 8.21 3.45
C VAL A 94 -15.44 8.32 1.92
N LEU A 95 -16.59 7.97 1.34
CA LEU A 95 -16.83 8.07 -0.10
C LEU A 95 -16.82 9.52 -0.60
N ALA A 96 -17.41 10.45 0.17
CA ALA A 96 -17.39 11.87 -0.17
C ALA A 96 -15.95 12.42 -0.17
N ARG A 97 -15.15 12.05 0.84
CA ARG A 97 -13.72 12.39 0.89
C ARG A 97 -12.95 11.80 -0.28
N ALA A 98 -13.15 10.52 -0.60
CA ALA A 98 -12.47 9.87 -1.72
C ALA A 98 -12.84 10.48 -3.07
N THR A 99 -14.11 10.83 -3.25
CA THR A 99 -14.58 11.56 -4.42
C THR A 99 -13.84 12.89 -4.57
N LEU A 100 -13.77 13.69 -3.50
CA LEU A 100 -13.06 14.96 -3.54
C LEU A 100 -11.57 14.77 -3.84
N ASP A 101 -10.91 13.84 -3.14
CA ASP A 101 -9.50 13.52 -3.30
C ASP A 101 -9.17 13.16 -4.77
N ILE A 102 -9.97 12.29 -5.40
CA ILE A 102 -9.75 11.89 -6.80
C ILE A 102 -10.04 13.03 -7.77
N ARG A 103 -11.13 13.78 -7.58
CA ARG A 103 -11.48 14.89 -8.46
C ARG A 103 -10.46 16.03 -8.42
N THR A 104 -9.82 16.25 -7.27
CA THR A 104 -8.71 17.21 -7.12
C THR A 104 -7.44 16.70 -7.77
N ALA A 105 -7.07 15.43 -7.54
CA ALA A 105 -5.85 14.85 -8.11
C ALA A 105 -5.94 14.65 -9.64
N PHE A 106 -7.12 14.33 -10.16
CA PHE A 106 -7.37 14.03 -11.57
C PHE A 106 -8.46 14.96 -12.13
N PRO A 107 -8.11 16.17 -12.59
CA PRO A 107 -9.09 17.16 -13.09
C PRO A 107 -9.95 16.65 -14.26
N ALA A 108 -9.42 15.72 -15.08
CA ALA A 108 -10.17 15.07 -16.15
C ALA A 108 -11.38 14.25 -15.64
N ASP A 109 -11.35 13.83 -14.38
CA ASP A 109 -12.39 13.04 -13.72
C ASP A 109 -13.28 13.90 -12.79
N ASN A 110 -13.00 15.21 -12.64
CA ASN A 110 -13.69 16.14 -11.73
C ASN A 110 -15.22 16.22 -11.96
N GLY A 111 -15.71 15.94 -13.17
CA GLY A 111 -17.14 15.93 -13.50
C GLY A 111 -17.79 14.54 -13.61
N GLY A 112 -16.99 13.47 -13.60
CA GLY A 112 -17.47 12.13 -13.99
C GLY A 112 -17.23 11.04 -12.96
N PHE A 113 -16.39 11.28 -11.95
CA PHE A 113 -16.09 10.28 -10.93
C PHE A 113 -16.88 10.54 -9.64
N VAL A 114 -17.51 9.50 -9.10
CA VAL A 114 -18.10 9.49 -7.75
C VAL A 114 -17.74 8.16 -7.13
N ALA A 115 -16.95 8.18 -6.05
CA ALA A 115 -16.58 6.95 -5.36
C ALA A 115 -17.84 6.25 -4.84
N THR A 116 -18.03 5.00 -5.23
CA THR A 116 -19.09 4.13 -4.71
C THR A 116 -18.53 3.11 -3.72
N TRP A 117 -17.21 2.93 -3.73
CA TRP A 117 -16.54 1.90 -2.96
C TRP A 117 -15.11 2.29 -2.58
N THR A 118 -14.69 1.89 -1.38
CA THR A 118 -13.30 2.01 -0.94
C THR A 118 -12.81 0.80 -0.17
N TYR A 119 -11.50 0.54 -0.25
CA TYR A 119 -10.79 -0.38 0.63
C TYR A 119 -9.59 0.30 1.24
N ILE A 120 -9.46 0.25 2.56
CA ILE A 120 -8.40 0.90 3.32
C ILE A 120 -7.57 -0.20 3.97
N ALA A 121 -6.25 -0.16 3.80
CA ALA A 121 -5.31 -1.01 4.52
C ALA A 121 -4.17 -0.16 5.09
N THR A 122 -3.92 -0.29 6.38
CA THR A 122 -2.94 0.52 7.12
C THR A 122 -1.99 -0.38 7.87
N TRP A 123 -0.70 -0.18 7.64
CA TRP A 123 0.39 -0.74 8.43
C TRP A 123 0.78 0.32 9.44
N HIS A 124 0.35 0.15 10.69
CA HIS A 124 0.52 1.12 11.77
C HIS A 124 1.66 0.67 12.70
N GLU A 125 2.67 1.53 12.86
CA GLU A 125 3.85 1.30 13.71
C GLU A 125 4.49 -0.09 13.53
N VAL A 126 4.55 -0.56 12.29
CA VAL A 126 5.11 -1.87 11.96
C VAL A 126 6.64 -1.82 12.01
N GLY A 127 7.24 -2.96 12.36
CA GLY A 127 8.68 -3.16 12.42
C GLY A 127 9.20 -4.02 11.26
N MET A 128 10.51 -3.99 11.04
CA MET A 128 11.15 -4.85 10.03
C MET A 128 11.49 -6.22 10.59
N LYS A 129 11.51 -7.25 9.74
CA LYS A 129 12.02 -8.57 10.11
C LYS A 129 13.55 -8.56 10.30
N GLY A 130 14.06 -9.46 11.15
CA GLY A 130 15.50 -9.57 11.41
C GLY A 130 16.10 -8.36 12.13
N VAL A 131 15.25 -7.66 12.88
CA VAL A 131 15.61 -6.51 13.69
C VAL A 131 16.51 -6.90 14.88
N THR A 132 17.50 -6.06 15.20
CA THR A 132 18.41 -6.24 16.34
C THR A 132 18.82 -4.90 16.95
N GLY A 133 19.18 -4.86 18.22
CA GLY A 133 19.69 -3.63 18.87
C GLY A 133 18.72 -2.45 18.73
N ASP A 134 19.25 -1.27 18.36
CA ASP A 134 18.48 -0.03 18.20
C ASP A 134 17.35 -0.12 17.17
N GLY A 135 17.45 -1.08 16.23
CA GLY A 135 16.43 -1.32 15.22
C GLY A 135 15.07 -1.67 15.85
N LEU A 136 15.08 -2.23 17.07
CA LEU A 136 13.88 -2.55 17.85
C LEU A 136 13.02 -1.32 18.16
N ASN A 137 13.52 -0.10 17.92
CA ASN A 137 12.78 1.15 18.10
C ASN A 137 12.29 1.77 16.78
N LEU A 138 12.66 1.21 15.61
CA LEU A 138 12.26 1.75 14.31
C LEU A 138 10.83 1.32 13.98
N ARG A 139 9.97 2.29 13.67
CA ARG A 139 8.54 2.12 13.38
C ARG A 139 8.16 2.88 12.13
N SER A 140 7.49 2.20 11.21
CA SER A 140 6.96 2.82 10.00
C SER A 140 5.43 2.76 9.99
N THR A 141 4.80 3.82 9.49
CA THR A 141 3.34 3.91 9.35
C THR A 141 2.97 4.41 7.95
N PHE A 142 2.17 3.61 7.24
CA PHE A 142 1.73 3.90 5.88
C PHE A 142 0.40 3.20 5.57
N GLN A 143 -0.32 3.69 4.56
CA GLN A 143 -1.67 3.25 4.24
C GLN A 143 -1.92 3.24 2.72
N LEU A 144 -2.61 2.20 2.24
CA LEU A 144 -3.25 2.18 0.93
C LEU A 144 -4.74 2.44 1.06
N VAL A 145 -5.26 3.22 0.11
CA VAL A 145 -6.70 3.39 -0.08
C VAL A 145 -7.04 3.17 -1.54
N LEU A 146 -7.73 2.08 -1.82
CA LEU A 146 -8.28 1.77 -3.13
C LEU A 146 -9.66 2.42 -3.23
N VAL A 147 -9.97 3.01 -4.37
CA VAL A 147 -11.21 3.75 -4.63
C VAL A 147 -11.72 3.38 -6.00
N THR A 148 -13.02 3.08 -6.13
CA THR A 148 -13.65 2.88 -7.44
C THR A 148 -15.08 3.39 -7.46
N ASP A 149 -15.57 3.70 -8.66
CA ASP A 149 -17.00 3.90 -8.96
C ASP A 149 -17.64 2.64 -9.59
N GLY A 150 -16.89 1.53 -9.70
CA GLY A 150 -17.25 0.30 -10.39
C GLY A 150 -16.72 0.19 -11.82
N CYS A 151 -16.26 1.30 -12.41
CA CYS A 151 -15.70 1.37 -13.76
C CYS A 151 -14.25 1.92 -13.76
N LYS A 152 -14.05 3.08 -13.12
CA LYS A 152 -12.75 3.73 -12.93
C LYS A 152 -12.19 3.37 -11.57
N SER A 153 -10.88 3.27 -11.48
CA SER A 153 -10.23 2.88 -10.23
C SER A 153 -8.96 3.68 -9.97
N PHE A 154 -8.74 3.93 -8.69
CA PHE A 154 -7.63 4.73 -8.21
C PHE A 154 -7.08 4.14 -6.92
N VAL A 155 -5.82 4.44 -6.64
CA VAL A 155 -5.17 4.15 -5.38
C VAL A 155 -4.48 5.39 -4.83
N LEU A 156 -4.59 5.57 -3.52
CA LEU A 156 -3.88 6.56 -2.74
C LEU A 156 -2.91 5.85 -1.82
N PHE A 157 -1.65 6.24 -1.86
CA PHE A 157 -0.62 5.86 -0.92
C PHE A 157 -0.46 7.00 0.07
N ASN A 158 -0.63 6.74 1.35
CA ASN A 158 -0.45 7.72 2.42
C ASN A 158 0.72 7.30 3.32
N TYR A 159 1.61 8.22 3.64
CA TYR A 159 2.79 7.98 4.47
C TYR A 159 2.79 8.95 5.65
N ASP A 160 3.03 8.42 6.85
CA ASP A 160 3.15 9.19 8.09
C ASP A 160 4.58 9.21 8.58
N GLN A 161 5.19 8.02 8.75
CA GLN A 161 6.60 7.90 9.11
C GLN A 161 7.24 6.70 8.44
N ILE A 162 8.48 6.85 7.99
CA ILE A 162 9.32 5.77 7.46
C ILE A 162 10.63 5.83 8.23
N GLN A 163 10.94 4.79 9.00
CA GLN A 163 12.13 4.75 9.87
C GLN A 163 13.11 3.63 9.51
N PHE A 164 12.76 2.78 8.57
CA PHE A 164 13.65 1.80 7.97
C PHE A 164 13.37 1.70 6.48
N LEU A 165 14.34 1.18 5.74
CA LEU A 165 14.32 1.03 4.28
C LEU A 165 14.30 -0.44 3.86
N GLN A 166 14.97 -1.31 4.60
CA GLN A 166 15.13 -2.72 4.27
C GLN A 166 15.28 -3.55 5.55
N SER A 167 14.61 -4.69 5.57
CA SER A 167 14.69 -5.69 6.62
C SER A 167 16.07 -6.32 6.78
N GLY A 168 16.43 -6.63 8.02
CA GLY A 168 17.65 -7.38 8.35
C GLY A 168 17.64 -8.81 7.79
N SER A 169 16.47 -9.46 7.76
CA SER A 169 16.29 -10.80 7.19
C SER A 169 16.37 -10.82 5.65
N SER A 170 16.21 -9.65 5.03
CA SER A 170 16.30 -9.46 3.58
C SER A 170 17.66 -8.91 3.14
N GLY A 171 18.72 -9.05 3.94
CA GLY A 171 20.07 -8.57 3.63
C GLY A 171 20.32 -7.09 3.94
N GLY A 172 19.42 -6.45 4.69
CA GLY A 172 19.64 -5.13 5.28
C GLY A 172 20.35 -5.22 6.63
N ASN A 173 20.51 -4.07 7.29
CA ASN A 173 21.09 -3.95 8.62
C ASN A 173 19.98 -3.89 9.66
N GLY A 174 19.88 -4.94 10.49
CA GLY A 174 18.84 -5.06 11.52
C GLY A 174 18.89 -4.00 12.63
N THR A 175 19.98 -3.24 12.76
CA THR A 175 20.13 -2.19 13.78
C THR A 175 19.70 -0.82 13.31
N ASN A 176 19.87 -0.50 12.03
CA ASN A 176 19.54 0.83 11.50
C ASN A 176 18.55 0.82 10.32
N GLY A 177 18.10 -0.36 9.89
CA GLY A 177 17.09 -0.53 8.85
C GLY A 177 17.54 -0.13 7.44
N THR A 178 18.82 0.06 7.20
CA THR A 178 19.36 0.40 5.87
C THR A 178 19.82 -0.84 5.11
N GLY A 179 19.96 -0.74 3.79
CA GLY A 179 20.57 -1.81 3.00
C GLY A 179 20.59 -1.51 1.51
N PRO A 180 21.17 -2.43 0.70
CA PRO A 180 21.37 -2.23 -0.74
C PRO A 180 20.09 -2.34 -1.58
N ASN A 181 19.02 -2.91 -1.03
CA ASN A 181 17.73 -3.10 -1.69
C ASN A 181 16.58 -2.52 -0.84
N PRO A 182 16.43 -1.18 -0.78
CA PRO A 182 15.30 -0.55 -0.10
C PRO A 182 13.95 -1.04 -0.64
N ALA A 183 12.90 -0.86 0.17
CA ALA A 183 11.55 -1.30 -0.12
C ALA A 183 11.05 -0.84 -1.51
N GLN A 184 10.23 -1.69 -2.11
CA GLN A 184 9.60 -1.38 -3.39
C GLN A 184 8.26 -0.66 -3.15
N VAL A 185 8.07 0.47 -3.81
CA VAL A 185 6.82 1.25 -3.83
C VAL A 185 6.32 1.35 -5.28
N GLY A 186 5.08 0.96 -5.52
CA GLY A 186 4.51 0.99 -6.86
C GLY A 186 3.36 0.01 -7.08
N ILE A 187 3.05 -0.23 -8.34
CA ILE A 187 1.99 -1.10 -8.81
C ILE A 187 2.59 -2.00 -9.88
N ASN A 188 2.31 -3.29 -9.83
CA ASN A 188 2.70 -4.27 -10.82
C ASN A 188 1.47 -5.02 -11.32
N GLY A 189 1.28 -5.08 -12.63
CA GLY A 189 0.17 -5.77 -13.28
C GLY A 189 0.37 -7.27 -13.45
N GLY A 190 1.57 -7.78 -13.19
CA GLY A 190 1.86 -9.21 -13.26
C GLY A 190 1.98 -9.78 -14.68
N ASP A 191 1.97 -8.94 -15.71
CA ASP A 191 2.13 -9.34 -17.12
C ASP A 191 3.48 -8.93 -17.71
N GLY A 192 4.37 -8.35 -16.89
CA GLY A 192 5.68 -7.87 -17.32
C GLY A 192 5.67 -6.54 -18.07
N THR A 193 4.50 -5.94 -18.31
CA THR A 193 4.39 -4.70 -19.12
C THR A 193 3.68 -3.56 -18.42
N HIS A 194 2.59 -3.84 -17.68
CA HIS A 194 1.83 -2.80 -16.99
C HIS A 194 2.33 -2.64 -15.56
N TYR A 195 2.86 -1.46 -15.24
CA TYR A 195 3.37 -1.15 -13.91
C TYR A 195 3.47 0.37 -13.70
N THR A 196 3.60 0.79 -12.45
CA THR A 196 3.87 2.18 -12.08
C THR A 196 4.78 2.20 -10.87
N ILE A 197 5.82 3.04 -10.89
CA ILE A 197 6.82 3.09 -9.82
C ILE A 197 6.86 4.48 -9.22
N HIS A 198 6.87 4.53 -7.89
CA HIS A 198 7.13 5.79 -7.19
C HIS A 198 8.59 6.21 -7.44
N PRO A 199 8.91 7.50 -7.69
CA PRO A 199 10.28 7.94 -7.98
C PRO A 199 11.33 7.58 -6.93
N TYR A 200 10.91 7.41 -5.67
CA TYR A 200 11.79 7.01 -4.56
C TYR A 200 11.90 5.50 -4.33
N SER A 201 11.10 4.69 -5.04
CA SER A 201 11.10 3.23 -4.91
C SER A 201 12.51 2.66 -5.01
N ARG A 202 12.88 1.77 -4.08
CA ARG A 202 14.21 1.15 -4.00
C ARG A 202 15.39 2.13 -3.84
N THR A 203 15.16 3.31 -3.26
CA THR A 203 16.22 4.28 -2.94
C THR A 203 16.18 4.74 -1.49
N THR A 204 17.23 5.42 -1.03
CA THR A 204 17.25 6.04 0.31
C THR A 204 16.29 7.20 0.46
N ASN A 205 15.74 7.73 -0.64
CA ASN A 205 14.77 8.83 -0.59
C ASN A 205 13.42 8.40 -0.03
N LEU A 206 13.17 7.11 0.22
CA LEU A 206 11.95 6.64 0.86
C LEU A 206 11.73 7.23 2.26
N TYR A 207 12.78 7.63 2.96
CA TYR A 207 12.66 8.40 4.22
C TYR A 207 11.88 9.70 4.04
N ASN A 208 11.87 10.28 2.83
CA ASN A 208 11.20 11.54 2.53
C ASN A 208 9.75 11.35 2.07
N LEU A 209 9.24 10.12 1.99
CA LEU A 209 7.86 9.84 1.57
C LEU A 209 6.81 10.64 2.35
N PRO A 210 6.87 10.74 3.70
CA PRO A 210 5.87 11.51 4.47
C PRO A 210 5.80 13.00 4.11
N THR A 211 6.87 13.56 3.56
CA THR A 211 6.96 14.98 3.18
C THR A 211 6.95 15.18 1.66
N TRP A 212 6.93 14.10 0.88
CA TRP A 212 7.01 14.19 -0.57
C TRP A 212 5.70 14.68 -1.17
N THR A 213 5.79 15.48 -2.23
CA THR A 213 4.66 15.97 -3.03
C THR A 213 4.87 15.59 -4.49
N ASP A 214 3.84 15.05 -5.14
CA ASP A 214 3.89 14.77 -6.57
C ASP A 214 3.90 16.08 -7.37
N PRO A 215 4.96 16.40 -8.14
CA PRO A 215 4.99 17.61 -8.93
C PRO A 215 3.97 17.59 -10.09
N ALA A 216 3.47 16.41 -10.47
CA ALA A 216 2.54 16.25 -11.59
C ALA A 216 1.08 16.08 -11.14
N VAL A 217 0.83 15.76 -9.86
CA VAL A 217 -0.51 15.45 -9.35
C VAL A 217 -0.77 16.26 -8.08
N SER A 218 -1.84 17.05 -8.09
CA SER A 218 -2.20 17.86 -6.91
C SER A 218 -2.61 16.97 -5.74
N GLY A 219 -2.07 17.27 -4.56
CA GLY A 219 -2.34 16.51 -3.35
C GLY A 219 -1.55 17.03 -2.16
N PRO A 220 -1.90 16.59 -0.93
CA PRO A 220 -1.11 16.89 0.26
C PRO A 220 0.25 16.18 0.21
N ALA A 221 1.22 16.71 0.97
CA ALA A 221 2.47 16.01 1.23
C ALA A 221 2.21 14.65 1.89
N GLY A 222 3.06 13.67 1.62
CA GLY A 222 2.88 12.31 2.14
C GLY A 222 1.86 11.48 1.36
N ARG A 223 1.30 12.02 0.27
CA ARG A 223 0.30 11.31 -0.53
C ARG A 223 0.70 11.18 -2.00
N TRP A 224 0.59 9.95 -2.50
CA TRP A 224 0.79 9.64 -3.91
C TRP A 224 -0.47 9.02 -4.50
N TYR A 225 -0.91 9.51 -5.67
CA TYR A 225 -2.15 9.09 -6.32
C TYR A 225 -1.84 8.38 -7.62
N ARG A 226 -2.49 7.25 -7.92
CA ARG A 226 -2.41 6.62 -9.23
C ARG A 226 -3.77 6.07 -9.68
N ARG A 227 -4.06 6.27 -10.97
CA ARG A 227 -5.19 5.61 -11.65
C ARG A 227 -4.75 4.19 -12.01
N THR A 228 -5.67 3.23 -11.89
CA THR A 228 -5.36 1.81 -12.02
C THR A 228 -6.18 1.08 -13.09
N ASP A 229 -7.27 1.65 -13.61
CA ASP A 229 -8.12 0.96 -14.60
C ASP A 229 -7.52 0.91 -16.02
N GLN A 230 -6.38 1.57 -16.26
CA GLN A 230 -5.73 1.72 -17.56
C GLN A 230 -4.30 1.21 -17.54
#